data_AF-A0A929D5Y7-F1
#
_entry.id   AF-A0A929D5Y7-F1
#
_cell.length_a   1.000
_cell.length_b   1.000
_cell.length_c   1.000
_cell.angle_alpha   90.00
_cell.angle_beta   90.00
_cell.angle_gamma   90.00
#
_symmetry.space_group_name_H-M   'P 1'
#
loop_
_entity.id
_entity.type
_entity.pdbx_description
1 polymer ?
#
loop_
_entity_poly.entity_id
_entity_poly.type
_entity_poly.pdbx_seq_one_letter_code
_entity_poly.pdbx_strand_id
1 'polypeptide(L)' 'MSKRIVIGISGASGVIYGVRMLSLLKEKDFETHLILSEA' A
#
# COMPACT_ATOMS: atom_id res chain seq x y z
N MET A 1 -11.82 0.96 -15.98
CA MET A 1 -10.74 0.00 -15.67
C MET A 1 -10.02 0.53 -14.44
N SER A 2 -10.04 -0.22 -13.33
CA SER A 2 -9.22 0.11 -12.16
C SER A 2 -7.75 0.00 -12.52
N LYS A 3 -6.94 0.96 -12.08
CA LYS A 3 -5.48 0.90 -12.24
C LYS A 3 -4.91 -0.05 -11.19
N ARG A 4 -3.93 -0.87 -11.56
CA ARG A 4 -3.32 -1.85 -10.64
C ARG A 4 -1.94 -1.38 -10.21
N ILE A 5 -1.61 -1.58 -8.93
CA ILE A 5 -0.30 -1.23 -8.37
C ILE A 5 0.17 -2.29 -7.36
N VAL A 6 1.46 -2.63 -7.42
CA VAL A 6 2.12 -3.49 -6.43
C VAL A 6 2.90 -2.61 -5.47
N ILE A 7 2.75 -2.85 -4.16
CA ILE A 7 3.37 -2.04 -3.10
C ILE A 7 4.12 -2.98 -2.16
N GLY A 8 5.43 -2.77 -2.01
CA GLY A 8 6.24 -3.40 -0.98
C GLY A 8 6.46 -2.43 0.18
N ILE A 9 6.20 -2.86 1.41
CA ILE A 9 6.55 -2.12 2.64
C ILE A 9 7.55 -2.95 3.45
N SER A 10 8.69 -2.36 3.78
CA SER A 10 9.70 -2.92 4.68
C SER A 10 9.99 -1.97 5.84
N GLY A 11 10.35 -2.54 6.99
CA GLY A 11 10.65 -1.80 8.22
C GLY A 11 9.42 -1.29 8.99
N ALA A 12 9.54 -1.15 10.31
CA ALA A 12 8.42 -0.79 11.19
C ALA A 12 8.16 0.73 11.28
N SER A 13 9.22 1.53 11.37
CA SER A 13 9.13 2.97 11.73
C SER A 13 8.26 3.80 10.79
N GLY A 14 8.10 3.38 9.53
CA GLY A 14 7.35 4.08 8.49
C GLY A 14 6.03 3.45 8.08
N VAL A 15 5.60 2.35 8.71
CA VAL A 15 4.44 1.56 8.24
C VAL A 15 3.15 2.37 8.19
N ILE A 16 3.00 3.36 9.08
CA ILE A 16 1.82 4.23 9.15
C ILE A 16 1.60 5.04 7.85
N TYR A 17 2.68 5.42 7.16
CA TYR A 17 2.59 6.11 5.88
C TYR A 17 2.06 5.19 4.78
N GLY A 18 2.46 3.92 4.81
CA GLY A 18 1.95 2.89 3.92
C GLY A 18 0.45 2.66 4.11
N VAL A 19 -0.02 2.59 5.35
CA VAL A 19 -1.46 2.49 5.67
C VAL A 19 -2.24 3.69 5.11
N ARG A 20 -1.70 4.91 5.29
CA ARG A 20 -2.33 6.13 4.75
C ARG A 20 -2.37 6.12 3.22
N MET A 21 -1.29 5.71 2.57
CA MET A 21 -1.23 5.58 1.11
C MET A 21 -2.26 4.58 0.58
N LEU A 22 -2.36 3.40 1.19
CA LEU A 22 -3.34 2.37 0.79
C LEU A 22 -4.79 2.87 0.92
N SER A 23 -5.08 3.66 1.97
CA SER A 23 -6.41 4.27 2.16
C SER A 23 -6.76 5.22 1.01
N LEU A 24 -5.83 6.08 0.61
CA LEU A 24 -6.01 7.01 -0.51
C LEU A 24 -6.14 6.31 -1.86
N LEU A 25 -5.36 5.24 -2.08
CA LEU A 25 -5.44 4.45 -3.32
C LEU A 25 -6.78 3.74 -3.46
N LYS A 26 -7.34 3.24 -2.35
CA LYS A 26 -8.68 2.67 -2.32
C LYS A 26 -9.76 3.70 -2.71
N GLU A 27 -9.67 4.93 -2.20
CA GLU A 27 -10.58 6.03 -2.58
C GLU A 27 -10.49 6.40 -4.07
N LYS A 28 -9.35 6.12 -4.71
CA LYS A 28 -9.08 6.40 -6.13
C LYS A 28 -9.34 5.22 -7.05
N ASP A 29 -9.99 4.16 -6.56
CA ASP A 29 -10.33 2.95 -7.33
C ASP A 29 -9.09 2.23 -7.90
N PHE A 30 -7.99 2.21 -7.13
CA PHE A 30 -6.83 1.38 -7.44
C PHE A 30 -6.98 -0.02 -6.84
N GLU A 31 -6.63 -1.03 -7.62
CA GLU A 31 -6.40 -2.39 -7.14
C GLU A 31 -4.96 -2.48 -6.62
N THR A 32 -4.80 -2.82 -5.34
CA THR A 32 -3.50 -2.86 -4.68
C THR A 32 -3.11 -4.29 -4.34
N HIS A 33 -1.90 -4.70 -4.69
CA HIS A 33 -1.27 -5.91 -4.18
C HIS A 33 -0.17 -5.52 -3.20
N LEU A 34 -0.40 -5.79 -1.92
CA LEU A 34 0.51 -5.43 -0.84
C LEU A 34 1.43 -6.59 -0.49
N ILE A 35 2.73 -6.34 -0.45
CA ILE A 35 3.77 -7.24 0.07
C ILE A 35 4.38 -6.58 1.30
N LEU A 36 4.40 -7.31 2.41
CA LEU A 36 4.98 -6.88 3.69
C LEU A 36 6.13 -7.83 4.04
N SER A 37 7.28 -7.28 4.41
CA SER A 37 8.35 -8.10 5.00
C SER A 37 8.17 -8.21 6.51
N GLU A 38 8.55 -9.35 7.09
CA GLU A 38 8.87 -9.39 8.52
C GLU A 38 10.10 -8.49 8.75
N ALA A 39 10.09 -7.72 9.84
CA ALA A 39 11.13 -6.74 10.19
C ALA A 39 11.62 -6.98 11.61
#